data_AF-A0A7V6BYR0-F1
#
_entry.id   AF-A0A7V6BYR0-F1
#
_cell.length_a   1.000
_cell.length_b   1.000
_cell.length_c   1.000
_cell.angle_alpha   90.00
_cell.angle_beta   90.00
_cell.angle_gamma   90.00
#
_symmetry.space_group_name_H-M   'P 1'
#
loop_
_entity.id
_entity.type
_entity.pdbx_description
1 polymer ?
#
loop_
_entity_poly.entity_id
_entity_poly.type
_entity_poly.pdbx_seq_one_letter_code
_entity_poly.pdbx_strand_id
1 'polypeptide(L)'
;MKRLALITVVLGLVVFAQTNTQIEIKRDDTDLIITNFGSSAEGAKSILSNKNCKEDIVTSIFYASGSYVETISDKTTLKSEVAIIEKQDKKDEDSDAYEETLELFGGKIEFNRPKCPENIERSTEPDVSLHQGKTTVNGVNFFLDKANNIGLMKGLIALKRKADNPINDLNASADILEVNLDNDAITLTGNVKINSDGRVSTADRLEYDDENAIAILYGKPAVSKKDSDILKSDVIIYYLD
;
A
#
# COMPACT_ATOMS: atom_id res chain seq x y z
N MET A 1 -62.76 -7.93 32.72
CA MET A 1 -61.37 -8.38 32.92
C MET A 1 -60.48 -7.67 31.91
N LYS A 2 -59.78 -6.61 32.32
CA LYS A 2 -58.76 -5.92 31.49
C LYS A 2 -57.39 -6.29 32.07
N ARG A 3 -56.57 -7.02 31.33
CA ARG A 3 -55.17 -7.28 31.70
C ARG A 3 -54.31 -6.15 31.14
N LEU A 4 -53.68 -5.41 32.05
CA LEU A 4 -52.61 -4.45 31.81
C LEU A 4 -51.34 -5.26 31.47
N ALA A 5 -50.72 -5.03 30.32
CA ALA A 5 -49.40 -5.56 30.01
C ALA A 5 -48.37 -4.43 30.14
N LEU A 6 -47.40 -4.65 31.01
CA LEU A 6 -46.33 -3.72 31.40
C LEU A 6 -45.29 -3.62 30.28
N ILE A 7 -44.94 -2.39 29.93
CA ILE A 7 -43.86 -2.02 29.01
C ILE A 7 -42.51 -2.27 29.69
N THR A 8 -41.56 -2.89 28.99
CA THR A 8 -40.13 -2.78 29.31
C THR A 8 -39.40 -2.34 28.03
N VAL A 9 -39.07 -1.05 27.94
CA VAL A 9 -38.14 -0.54 26.92
C VAL A 9 -36.75 -0.59 27.52
N VAL A 10 -35.90 -1.48 27.00
CA VAL A 10 -34.47 -1.46 27.27
C VAL A 10 -33.86 -0.43 26.32
N LEU A 11 -33.53 0.77 26.83
CA LEU A 11 -32.64 1.69 26.12
C LEU A 11 -31.20 1.16 26.29
N GLY A 12 -30.73 0.43 25.29
CA GLY A 12 -29.30 0.19 25.10
C GLY A 12 -28.66 1.45 24.52
N LEU A 13 -27.96 2.23 25.35
CA LEU A 13 -26.99 3.20 24.86
C LEU A 13 -25.77 2.43 24.37
N VAL A 14 -25.76 2.12 23.08
CA VAL A 14 -24.54 1.68 22.41
C VAL A 14 -23.80 2.94 21.97
N VAL A 15 -22.84 3.37 22.78
CA VAL A 15 -21.91 4.43 22.39
C VAL A 15 -20.79 3.79 21.58
N PHE A 16 -20.95 3.73 20.25
CA PHE A 16 -19.82 3.55 19.34
C PHE A 16 -19.42 4.95 18.84
N ALA A 17 -18.51 5.60 19.54
CA ALA A 17 -17.86 6.80 19.06
C ALA A 17 -16.35 6.55 18.93
N GLN A 18 -15.99 5.60 18.08
CA GLN A 18 -14.66 5.64 17.46
C GLN A 18 -14.83 6.42 16.16
N THR A 19 -14.65 7.74 16.24
CA THR A 19 -14.60 8.60 15.06
C THR A 19 -13.22 8.45 14.43
N ASN A 20 -13.11 7.59 13.43
CA ASN A 20 -11.90 7.54 12.59
C ASN A 20 -11.66 8.92 11.98
N THR A 21 -10.40 9.34 11.88
CA THR A 21 -10.07 10.60 11.20
C THR A 21 -9.92 10.31 9.72
N GLN A 22 -10.87 10.78 8.91
CA GLN A 22 -10.81 10.71 7.45
C GLN A 22 -10.50 12.10 6.88
N ILE A 23 -9.53 12.17 5.99
CA ILE A 23 -9.24 13.35 5.17
C ILE A 23 -9.24 12.95 3.70
N GLU A 24 -9.89 13.79 2.90
CA GLU A 24 -9.82 13.75 1.46
C GLU A 24 -8.78 14.79 1.03
N ILE A 25 -7.72 14.34 0.37
CA ILE A 25 -6.72 15.19 -0.25
C ILE A 25 -7.06 15.22 -1.74
N LYS A 26 -7.64 16.33 -2.18
CA LYS A 26 -7.94 16.55 -3.59
C LYS A 26 -6.66 16.81 -4.37
N ARG A 27 -6.49 16.11 -5.49
CA ARG A 27 -5.42 16.35 -6.46
C ARG A 27 -6.02 16.65 -7.83
N ASP A 28 -5.19 17.15 -8.74
CA ASP A 28 -5.62 17.51 -10.10
C ASP A 28 -5.95 16.28 -10.96
N ASP A 29 -5.40 15.11 -10.60
CA ASP A 29 -5.47 13.88 -11.39
C ASP A 29 -6.19 12.73 -10.67
N THR A 30 -6.07 12.60 -9.34
CA THR A 30 -6.76 11.56 -8.55
C THR A 30 -6.89 11.97 -7.09
N ASP A 31 -8.08 11.79 -6.50
CA ASP A 31 -8.30 12.03 -5.08
C ASP A 31 -7.60 10.96 -4.23
N LEU A 32 -6.81 11.41 -3.24
CA LEU A 32 -6.25 10.54 -2.22
C LEU A 32 -7.09 10.62 -0.96
N ILE A 33 -7.70 9.51 -0.58
CA ILE A 33 -8.47 9.42 0.66
C ILE A 33 -7.62 8.72 1.70
N ILE A 34 -7.29 9.42 2.79
CA ILE A 34 -6.59 8.83 3.93
C ILE A 34 -7.53 8.73 5.12
N THR A 35 -7.60 7.53 5.70
CA THR A 35 -8.35 7.27 6.93
C THR A 35 -7.43 6.68 7.98
N ASN A 36 -7.31 7.34 9.12
CA ASN A 36 -6.62 6.81 10.30
C ASN A 36 -7.61 6.07 11.19
N PHE A 37 -7.45 4.74 11.29
CA PHE A 37 -8.26 3.85 12.13
C PHE A 37 -7.68 3.66 13.53
N GLY A 38 -6.64 4.40 13.90
CA GLY A 38 -6.03 4.35 15.22
C GLY A 38 -6.81 5.13 16.28
N SER A 39 -6.86 4.59 17.49
CA SER A 39 -7.45 5.28 18.65
C SER A 39 -6.48 6.33 19.21
N SER A 40 -6.96 7.56 19.42
CA SER A 40 -6.16 8.60 20.09
C SER A 40 -5.76 8.19 21.52
N ALA A 41 -6.59 7.36 22.19
CA ALA A 41 -6.28 6.82 23.52
C ALA A 41 -5.13 5.80 23.49
N GLU A 42 -4.87 5.17 22.35
CA GLU A 42 -3.80 4.20 22.12
C GLU A 42 -2.55 4.85 21.49
N GLY A 43 -2.55 6.18 21.39
CA GLY A 43 -1.41 6.95 20.91
C GLY A 43 -1.52 7.40 19.46
N ALA A 44 -2.57 7.05 18.72
CA ALA A 44 -2.75 7.47 17.33
C ALA A 44 -2.71 9.00 17.17
N LYS A 45 -2.19 9.46 16.03
CA LYS A 45 -2.04 10.88 15.68
C LYS A 45 -2.40 11.09 14.22
N SER A 46 -3.15 12.16 13.97
CA SER A 46 -3.33 12.75 12.64
C SER A 46 -2.87 14.21 12.75
N ILE A 47 -1.71 14.51 12.18
CA ILE A 47 -1.09 15.83 12.17
C ILE A 47 -1.17 16.32 10.74
N LEU A 48 -1.91 17.39 10.50
CA LEU A 48 -2.18 17.88 9.15
C LEU A 48 -1.42 19.17 8.91
N SER A 49 -0.84 19.28 7.72
CA SER A 49 -0.24 20.52 7.22
C SER A 49 0.75 21.17 8.18
N ASN A 50 1.62 20.38 8.81
CA ASN A 50 2.64 20.86 9.73
C ASN A 50 3.83 21.45 8.96
N LYS A 51 3.99 22.77 9.05
CA LYS A 51 5.07 23.53 8.40
C LYS A 51 6.35 23.64 9.25
N ASN A 52 6.35 23.07 10.44
CA ASN A 52 7.43 23.28 11.41
C ASN A 52 8.47 22.15 11.42
N CYS A 53 8.29 21.12 10.58
CA CYS A 53 9.18 19.95 10.59
C CYS A 53 10.39 20.11 9.69
N LYS A 54 10.21 20.76 8.54
CA LYS A 54 11.25 21.03 7.56
C LYS A 54 10.95 22.38 6.92
N GLU A 55 11.99 23.15 6.62
CA GLU A 55 11.84 24.43 5.92
C GLU A 55 11.23 24.20 4.54
N ASP A 56 10.27 25.04 4.16
CA ASP A 56 9.56 25.01 2.87
C ASP A 56 8.87 23.68 2.52
N ILE A 57 8.62 22.81 3.51
CA ILE A 57 7.86 21.57 3.35
C ILE A 57 6.67 21.57 4.30
N VAL A 58 5.51 21.25 3.74
CA VAL A 58 4.29 20.97 4.49
C VAL A 58 4.18 19.47 4.70
N THR A 59 4.26 19.02 5.95
CA THR A 59 4.19 17.59 6.31
C THR A 59 2.82 17.25 6.91
N SER A 60 2.15 16.22 6.37
CA SER A 60 1.01 15.58 7.02
C SER A 60 1.40 14.17 7.47
N ILE A 61 1.07 13.81 8.71
CA ILE A 61 1.49 12.55 9.34
C ILE A 61 0.26 11.87 9.92
N PHE A 62 0.09 10.61 9.56
CA PHE A 62 -0.91 9.72 10.11
C PHE A 62 -0.18 8.56 10.77
N TYR A 63 -0.40 8.40 12.06
CA TYR A 63 0.14 7.30 12.84
C TYR A 63 -1.00 6.59 13.56
N ALA A 64 -1.14 5.29 13.32
CA ALA A 64 -2.18 4.44 13.85
C ALA A 64 -1.57 3.36 14.76
N SER A 65 -1.01 3.76 15.91
CA SER A 65 -0.47 2.85 16.92
C SER A 65 -1.45 1.70 17.24
N GLY A 66 -1.04 0.46 16.99
CA GLY A 66 -1.86 -0.74 17.22
C GLY A 66 -3.03 -0.96 16.24
N SER A 67 -3.09 -0.17 15.17
CA SER A 67 -4.13 -0.22 14.13
C SER A 67 -3.50 0.09 12.77
N TYR A 68 -4.24 0.68 11.83
CA TYR A 68 -3.73 1.02 10.51
C TYR A 68 -4.24 2.37 10.00
N VAL A 69 -3.47 2.94 9.09
CA VAL A 69 -3.82 4.01 8.17
C VAL A 69 -4.15 3.36 6.83
N GLU A 70 -5.32 3.68 6.30
CA GLU A 70 -5.74 3.29 4.96
C GLU A 70 -5.58 4.49 4.02
N THR A 71 -4.95 4.26 2.88
CA THR A 71 -4.75 5.25 1.82
C THR A 71 -5.35 4.71 0.53
N ILE A 72 -6.34 5.39 -0.02
CA ILE A 72 -7.04 4.99 -1.25
C ILE A 72 -6.68 5.98 -2.36
N SER A 73 -6.32 5.45 -3.53
CA SER A 73 -6.06 6.21 -4.77
C SER A 73 -6.62 5.43 -5.94
N ASP A 74 -7.61 5.99 -6.64
CA ASP A 74 -8.37 5.31 -7.70
C ASP A 74 -8.83 3.90 -7.29
N LYS A 75 -8.24 2.84 -7.87
CA LYS A 75 -8.57 1.43 -7.60
C LYS A 75 -7.63 0.75 -6.61
N THR A 76 -6.70 1.49 -6.04
CA THR A 76 -5.64 0.97 -5.18
C THR A 76 -5.88 1.37 -3.74
N THR A 77 -5.89 0.38 -2.84
CA THR A 77 -5.92 0.57 -1.40
C THR A 77 -4.58 0.16 -0.80
N LEU A 78 -3.94 1.07 -0.09
CA LEU A 78 -2.73 0.83 0.69
C LEU A 78 -3.04 0.85 2.19
N LYS A 79 -2.45 -0.07 2.96
CA LYS A 79 -2.55 -0.10 4.43
C LYS A 79 -1.16 -0.16 5.05
N SER A 80 -0.99 0.58 6.15
CA SER A 80 0.27 0.65 6.93
C SER A 80 -0.01 1.20 8.32
N GLU A 81 0.93 1.16 9.26
CA GLU A 81 0.75 1.83 10.57
C GLU A 81 1.03 3.34 10.49
N VAL A 82 1.90 3.75 9.57
CA VAL A 82 2.33 5.14 9.36
C VAL A 82 2.14 5.53 7.90
N ALA A 83 1.52 6.70 7.68
CA ALA A 83 1.61 7.44 6.42
C ALA A 83 2.20 8.84 6.65
N ILE A 84 3.24 9.20 5.91
CA ILE A 84 3.83 10.55 5.89
C ILE A 84 3.68 11.10 4.49
N ILE A 85 3.05 12.27 4.37
CA ILE A 85 2.99 13.05 3.14
C ILE A 85 3.85 14.28 3.32
N GLU A 86 4.74 14.52 2.38
CA GLU A 86 5.50 15.75 2.28
C GLU A 86 5.18 16.43 0.96
N LYS A 87 4.88 17.72 1.03
CA LYS A 87 4.60 18.58 -0.12
C LYS A 87 5.40 19.86 0.00
N GLN A 88 5.96 20.35 -1.10
CA GLN A 88 6.58 21.68 -1.13
C GLN A 88 5.57 22.78 -0.71
N ASP A 89 5.96 23.63 0.24
CA ASP A 89 5.21 24.82 0.63
C ASP A 89 5.36 25.86 -0.50
N LYS A 90 4.49 25.79 -1.51
CA LYS A 90 4.50 26.73 -2.63
C LYS A 90 4.28 28.15 -2.10
N LYS A 91 5.35 28.97 -2.16
CA LYS A 91 5.27 30.43 -1.93
C LYS A 91 4.79 31.18 -3.19
N ASP A 92 4.94 30.57 -4.37
CA ASP A 92 4.60 31.13 -5.67
C ASP A 92 3.64 30.20 -6.45
N GLU A 93 2.58 30.78 -7.02
CA GLU A 93 1.47 30.08 -7.71
C GLU A 93 1.86 29.42 -9.05
N ASP A 94 3.06 29.67 -9.58
CA ASP A 94 3.46 29.37 -10.97
C ASP A 94 4.43 28.17 -11.14
N SER A 95 4.67 27.38 -10.09
CA SER A 95 5.47 26.15 -10.22
C SER A 95 4.58 24.93 -10.44
N ASP A 96 4.59 24.38 -11.65
CA ASP A 96 3.88 23.15 -12.02
C ASP A 96 4.52 21.87 -11.42
N ALA A 97 5.66 22.00 -10.73
CA ALA A 97 6.30 20.88 -10.05
C ALA A 97 5.53 20.49 -8.78
N TYR A 98 4.65 19.49 -8.90
CA TYR A 98 4.03 18.82 -7.77
C TYR A 98 5.05 17.87 -7.10
N GLU A 99 5.96 18.44 -6.30
CA GLU A 99 6.84 17.66 -5.42
C GLU A 99 6.04 17.22 -4.19
N GLU A 100 5.19 16.20 -4.39
CA GLU A 100 4.50 15.48 -3.32
C GLU A 100 5.10 14.08 -3.21
N THR A 101 5.41 13.67 -1.99
CA THR A 101 5.82 12.29 -1.70
C THR A 101 4.89 11.69 -0.66
N LEU A 102 4.68 10.37 -0.76
CA LEU A 102 3.95 9.59 0.22
C LEU A 102 4.83 8.42 0.65
N GLU A 103 5.13 8.35 1.94
CA GLU A 103 5.84 7.23 2.55
C GLU A 103 4.92 6.46 3.49
N LEU A 104 4.85 5.13 3.31
CA LEU A 104 4.08 4.20 4.12
C LEU A 104 5.00 3.14 4.73
N PHE A 105 4.85 2.86 6.02
CA PHE A 105 5.63 1.83 6.71
C PHE A 105 4.97 1.39 8.04
N GLY A 106 5.41 0.25 8.57
CA GLY A 106 5.12 -0.18 9.94
C GLY A 106 6.17 0.29 10.94
N GLY A 107 5.79 0.50 12.20
CA GLY A 107 6.72 0.87 13.26
C GLY A 107 6.20 1.89 14.26
N LYS A 108 7.12 2.48 15.02
CA LYS A 108 6.80 3.46 16.08
C LYS A 108 7.36 4.82 15.76
N ILE A 109 6.59 5.85 16.12
CA ILE A 109 7.00 7.24 16.01
C ILE A 109 6.79 7.96 17.33
N GLU A 110 7.83 8.60 17.81
CA GLU A 110 7.74 9.62 18.84
C GLU A 110 7.73 11.01 18.21
N PHE A 111 6.91 11.89 18.79
CA PHE A 111 6.72 13.25 18.30
C PHE A 111 7.24 14.27 19.30
N ASN A 112 8.03 15.23 18.82
CA ASN A 112 8.46 16.36 19.63
C ASN A 112 7.35 17.43 19.76
N ARG A 113 7.68 18.60 20.32
CA ARG A 113 6.91 19.84 20.14
C ARG A 113 7.70 20.67 19.11
N PRO A 114 7.27 20.77 17.83
CA PRO A 114 5.91 21.08 17.37
C PRO A 114 5.18 19.94 16.64
N LYS A 115 5.26 18.70 17.15
CA LYS A 115 4.65 17.49 16.59
C LYS A 115 5.32 17.01 15.29
N CYS A 116 6.65 17.06 15.26
CA CYS A 116 7.45 16.46 14.20
C CYS A 116 8.00 15.10 14.66
N PRO A 117 8.19 14.14 13.74
CA PRO A 117 8.84 12.87 14.08
C PRO A 117 10.24 13.14 14.63
N GLU A 118 10.54 12.62 15.80
CA GLU A 118 11.85 12.77 16.46
C GLU A 118 12.58 11.42 16.48
N ASN A 119 11.91 10.36 16.94
CA ASN A 119 12.42 8.99 16.93
C ASN A 119 11.49 8.11 16.08
N ILE A 120 12.00 7.62 14.96
CA ILE A 120 11.28 6.71 14.06
C ILE A 120 11.95 5.33 14.15
N GLU A 121 11.23 4.37 14.73
CA GLU A 121 11.61 2.96 14.74
C GLU A 121 10.85 2.24 13.63
N ARG A 122 11.52 1.95 12.51
CA ARG A 122 10.89 1.27 11.37
C ARG A 122 10.90 -0.24 11.57
N SER A 123 9.77 -0.88 11.28
CA SER A 123 9.66 -2.32 11.22
C SER A 123 10.46 -2.88 10.04
N THR A 124 10.94 -4.11 10.19
CA THR A 124 11.52 -4.92 9.11
C THR A 124 10.55 -6.00 8.62
N GLU A 125 9.36 -6.08 9.21
CA GLU A 125 8.28 -6.98 8.83
C GLU A 125 7.45 -6.37 7.69
N PRO A 126 6.74 -7.20 6.89
CA PRO A 126 5.94 -6.73 5.77
C PRO A 126 4.61 -6.10 6.21
N ASP A 127 4.70 -4.93 6.85
CA ASP A 127 3.57 -4.22 7.47
C ASP A 127 2.81 -3.30 6.49
N VAL A 128 3.26 -3.21 5.24
CA VAL A 128 2.56 -2.46 4.19
C VAL A 128 1.85 -3.43 3.25
N SER A 129 0.54 -3.28 3.10
CA SER A 129 -0.24 -4.01 2.11
C SER A 129 -0.78 -3.10 1.02
N LEU A 130 -0.74 -3.58 -0.22
CA LEU A 130 -1.36 -2.96 -1.39
C LEU A 130 -2.42 -3.93 -1.92
N HIS A 131 -3.62 -3.43 -2.18
CA HIS A 131 -4.70 -4.16 -2.81
C HIS A 131 -5.17 -3.41 -4.06
N GLN A 132 -5.19 -4.09 -5.20
CA GLN A 132 -5.64 -3.55 -6.48
C GLN A 132 -6.31 -4.69 -7.27
N GLY A 133 -7.60 -4.55 -7.56
CA GLY A 133 -8.34 -5.58 -8.29
C GLY A 133 -8.25 -6.96 -7.62
N LYS A 134 -7.72 -7.95 -8.36
CA LYS A 134 -7.49 -9.33 -7.85
C LYS A 134 -6.12 -9.52 -7.22
N THR A 135 -5.31 -8.47 -7.15
CA THR A 135 -3.92 -8.47 -6.73
C THR A 135 -3.77 -7.92 -5.31
N THR A 136 -2.96 -8.60 -4.51
CA THR A 136 -2.53 -8.16 -3.18
C THR A 136 -1.02 -8.28 -3.09
N VAL A 137 -0.35 -7.25 -2.59
CA VAL A 137 1.10 -7.21 -2.37
C VAL A 137 1.35 -6.86 -0.92
N ASN A 138 2.29 -7.54 -0.28
CA ASN A 138 2.83 -7.13 1.02
C ASN A 138 4.32 -6.82 0.89
N GLY A 139 4.79 -5.81 1.61
CA GLY A 139 6.18 -5.40 1.70
C GLY A 139 6.45 -4.58 2.96
N VAL A 140 7.70 -4.22 3.20
CA VAL A 140 8.12 -3.53 4.43
C VAL A 140 7.81 -2.04 4.39
N ASN A 141 8.05 -1.40 3.25
CA ASN A 141 7.76 0.01 3.06
C ASN A 141 7.28 0.27 1.63
N PHE A 142 6.52 1.36 1.47
CA PHE A 142 6.11 1.88 0.17
C PHE A 142 6.43 3.37 0.11
N PHE A 143 7.01 3.81 -1.01
CA PHE A 143 7.32 5.21 -1.27
C PHE A 143 6.78 5.61 -2.63
N LEU A 144 5.93 6.62 -2.69
CA LEU A 144 5.43 7.21 -3.92
C LEU A 144 6.11 8.55 -4.14
N ASP A 145 6.75 8.67 -5.30
CA ASP A 145 7.25 9.92 -5.85
C ASP A 145 6.25 10.43 -6.90
N LYS A 146 5.52 11.49 -6.56
CA LYS A 146 4.49 12.03 -7.45
C LYS A 146 5.08 12.74 -8.67
N ALA A 147 6.28 13.32 -8.55
CA ALA A 147 6.91 14.02 -9.66
C ALA A 147 7.24 13.06 -10.83
N ASN A 148 7.51 11.80 -10.50
CA ASN A 148 7.83 10.75 -11.47
C ASN A 148 6.69 9.74 -11.69
N ASN A 149 5.56 9.86 -10.98
CA ASN A 149 4.47 8.87 -11.01
C ASN A 149 4.91 7.42 -10.73
N ILE A 150 5.90 7.26 -9.82
CA ILE A 150 6.46 5.94 -9.47
C ILE A 150 6.20 5.63 -8.00
N GLY A 151 5.53 4.51 -7.75
CA GLY A 151 5.41 3.87 -6.44
C GLY A 151 6.44 2.74 -6.29
N LEU A 152 7.19 2.73 -5.19
CA LEU A 152 8.24 1.75 -4.93
C LEU A 152 8.00 1.07 -3.59
N MET A 153 7.73 -0.24 -3.63
CA MET A 153 7.67 -1.09 -2.45
C MET A 153 8.98 -1.87 -2.30
N LYS A 154 9.54 -1.93 -1.08
CA LYS A 154 10.74 -2.72 -0.80
C LYS A 154 10.56 -3.61 0.42
N GLY A 155 11.48 -4.58 0.52
CA GLY A 155 11.58 -5.50 1.64
C GLY A 155 10.63 -6.67 1.47
N LEU A 156 11.22 -7.83 1.13
CA LEU A 156 10.55 -9.13 0.94
C LEU A 156 9.13 -9.01 0.38
N ILE A 157 9.04 -8.69 -0.90
CA ILE A 157 7.76 -8.55 -1.59
C ILE A 157 7.08 -9.91 -1.67
N ALA A 158 5.80 -9.96 -1.30
CA ALA A 158 4.92 -11.09 -1.48
C ALA A 158 3.66 -10.66 -2.22
N LEU A 159 3.60 -10.95 -3.53
CA LEU A 159 2.46 -10.70 -4.40
C LEU A 159 1.60 -11.95 -4.52
N LYS A 160 0.29 -11.77 -4.46
CA LYS A 160 -0.73 -12.79 -4.71
C LYS A 160 -1.78 -12.22 -5.65
N ARG A 161 -2.04 -12.92 -6.74
CA ARG A 161 -3.16 -12.65 -7.64
C ARG A 161 -4.12 -13.82 -7.59
N LYS A 162 -5.39 -13.54 -7.37
CA LYS A 162 -6.47 -14.53 -7.51
C LYS A 162 -6.97 -14.56 -8.95
N ALA A 163 -7.10 -15.75 -9.51
CA ALA A 163 -7.75 -15.94 -10.80
C ALA A 163 -9.20 -16.42 -10.61
N ASP A 164 -10.00 -16.38 -11.68
CA ASP A 164 -11.37 -16.93 -11.63
C ASP A 164 -11.35 -18.45 -11.50
N ASN A 165 -10.33 -19.08 -12.11
CA ASN A 165 -9.98 -20.47 -11.87
C ASN A 165 -8.78 -20.55 -10.92
N PRO A 166 -8.90 -21.13 -9.72
CA PRO A 166 -7.82 -21.19 -8.74
C PRO A 166 -6.52 -21.85 -9.23
N ILE A 167 -6.58 -22.67 -10.28
CA ILE A 167 -5.38 -23.26 -10.89
C ILE A 167 -4.45 -22.19 -11.48
N ASN A 168 -5.00 -21.05 -11.89
CA ASN A 168 -4.29 -19.91 -12.45
C ASN A 168 -3.91 -18.86 -11.39
N ASP A 169 -4.10 -19.14 -10.10
CA ASP A 169 -3.58 -18.28 -9.04
C ASP A 169 -2.07 -18.07 -9.24
N LEU A 170 -1.62 -16.83 -9.05
CA LEU A 170 -0.21 -16.47 -9.12
C LEU A 170 0.27 -16.03 -7.74
N ASN A 171 1.34 -16.67 -7.27
CA ASN A 171 2.10 -16.17 -6.13
C ASN A 171 3.49 -15.76 -6.64
N ALA A 172 3.94 -14.55 -6.29
CA ALA A 172 5.25 -14.06 -6.66
C ALA A 172 5.97 -13.48 -5.44
N SER A 173 7.29 -13.59 -5.41
CA SER A 173 8.16 -12.93 -4.45
C SER A 173 9.34 -12.25 -5.14
N ALA A 174 9.79 -11.13 -4.59
CA ALA A 174 10.93 -10.37 -5.08
C ALA A 174 11.52 -9.46 -3.99
N ASP A 175 12.59 -8.74 -4.30
CA ASP A 175 13.19 -7.76 -3.39
C ASP A 175 12.50 -6.40 -3.47
N ILE A 176 12.07 -6.02 -4.67
CA ILE A 176 11.51 -4.71 -5.00
C ILE A 176 10.28 -4.90 -5.90
N LEU A 177 9.25 -4.10 -5.65
CA LEU A 177 8.14 -3.89 -6.56
C LEU A 177 8.04 -2.42 -6.91
N GLU A 178 7.93 -2.14 -8.20
CA GLU A 178 7.69 -0.83 -8.77
C GLU A 178 6.30 -0.81 -9.41
N VAL A 179 5.55 0.27 -9.17
CA VAL A 179 4.27 0.57 -9.81
C VAL A 179 4.45 1.86 -10.58
N ASN A 180 4.25 1.81 -11.89
CA ASN A 180 4.17 3.00 -12.72
C ASN A 180 2.70 3.43 -12.80
N LEU A 181 2.37 4.63 -12.30
CA LEU A 181 1.00 5.12 -12.25
C LEU A 181 0.49 5.67 -13.59
N ASP A 182 1.35 5.89 -14.58
CA ASP A 182 0.93 6.37 -15.90
C ASP A 182 0.26 5.27 -16.72
N ASN A 183 0.62 4.01 -16.47
CA ASN A 183 0.16 2.85 -17.24
C ASN A 183 -0.20 1.63 -16.38
N ASP A 184 -0.32 1.81 -15.06
CA ASP A 184 -0.60 0.77 -14.08
C ASP A 184 0.33 -0.46 -14.15
N ALA A 185 1.54 -0.31 -14.72
CA ALA A 185 2.48 -1.41 -14.87
C ALA A 185 3.14 -1.77 -13.54
N ILE A 186 3.12 -3.07 -13.20
CA ILE A 186 3.77 -3.61 -12.02
C ILE A 186 5.04 -4.35 -12.44
N THR A 187 6.19 -3.94 -11.91
CA THR A 187 7.48 -4.61 -12.12
C THR A 187 8.03 -5.14 -10.81
N LEU A 188 8.34 -6.44 -10.76
CA LEU A 188 9.08 -7.07 -9.67
C LEU A 188 10.54 -7.29 -10.09
N THR A 189 11.48 -6.92 -9.23
CA THR A 189 12.93 -7.06 -9.51
C THR A 189 13.66 -7.63 -8.31
N GLY A 190 14.68 -8.45 -8.60
CA GLY A 190 15.55 -9.05 -7.58
C GLY A 190 14.95 -10.31 -6.99
N ASN A 191 15.70 -11.42 -7.08
CA ASN A 191 15.31 -12.74 -6.56
C ASN A 191 13.89 -13.16 -6.94
N VAL A 192 13.44 -12.85 -8.16
CA VAL A 192 12.06 -13.09 -8.57
C VAL A 192 11.79 -14.58 -8.58
N LYS A 193 10.76 -14.98 -7.84
CA LYS A 193 10.25 -16.34 -7.83
C LYS A 193 8.74 -16.31 -7.94
N ILE A 194 8.20 -17.10 -8.85
CA ILE A 194 6.75 -17.27 -8.99
C ILE A 194 6.33 -18.73 -8.82
N ASN A 195 5.08 -18.92 -8.44
CA ASN A 195 4.40 -20.20 -8.40
C ASN A 195 2.98 -20.04 -8.98
N SER A 196 2.69 -20.79 -10.03
CA SER A 196 1.36 -20.89 -10.66
C SER A 196 1.14 -22.32 -11.15
N ASP A 197 -0.04 -22.90 -10.87
CA ASP A 197 -0.37 -24.31 -11.17
C ASP A 197 0.74 -25.32 -10.77
N GLY A 198 1.34 -25.13 -9.59
CA GLY A 198 2.43 -25.97 -9.09
C GLY A 198 3.75 -25.87 -9.89
N ARG A 199 3.81 -25.02 -10.91
CA ARG A 199 5.03 -24.69 -11.66
C ARG A 199 5.73 -23.53 -10.96
N VAL A 200 7.00 -23.75 -10.61
CA VAL A 200 7.84 -22.76 -9.94
C VAL A 200 8.83 -22.19 -10.95
N SER A 201 8.88 -20.85 -11.03
CA SER A 201 9.81 -20.17 -11.94
C SER A 201 10.64 -19.14 -11.21
N THR A 202 11.86 -18.92 -11.71
CA THR A 202 12.82 -17.95 -11.18
C THR A 202 13.36 -17.08 -12.31
N ALA A 203 13.54 -15.79 -12.04
CA ALA A 203 13.98 -14.80 -13.01
C ALA A 203 14.67 -13.61 -12.32
N ASP A 204 15.25 -12.71 -13.11
CA ASP A 204 15.84 -11.47 -12.60
C ASP A 204 14.77 -10.38 -12.43
N ARG A 205 13.78 -10.39 -13.32
CA ARG A 205 12.67 -9.42 -13.39
C ARG A 205 11.37 -10.10 -13.82
N LEU A 206 10.25 -9.60 -13.32
CA LEU A 206 8.92 -9.90 -13.81
C LEU A 206 8.15 -8.61 -14.09
N GLU A 207 7.53 -8.54 -15.26
CA GLU A 207 6.55 -7.52 -15.62
C GLU A 207 5.16 -8.17 -15.52
N TYR A 208 4.24 -7.52 -14.80
CA TYR A 208 2.87 -7.97 -14.63
C TYR A 208 1.90 -6.92 -15.17
N ASP A 209 1.04 -7.38 -16.07
CA ASP A 209 -0.06 -6.63 -16.65
C ASP A 209 -1.36 -7.19 -16.08
N ASP A 210 -1.99 -6.43 -15.17
CA ASP A 210 -3.22 -6.83 -14.50
C ASP A 210 -4.42 -6.83 -15.45
N GLU A 211 -4.46 -5.89 -16.41
CA GLU A 211 -5.54 -5.75 -17.38
C GLU A 211 -5.60 -6.95 -18.33
N ASN A 212 -4.44 -7.36 -18.85
CA ASN A 212 -4.34 -8.46 -19.80
C ASN A 212 -4.10 -9.82 -19.15
N ALA A 213 -3.95 -9.89 -17.82
CA ALA A 213 -3.63 -11.11 -17.08
C ALA A 213 -2.34 -11.79 -17.57
N ILE A 214 -1.31 -11.00 -17.91
CA ILE A 214 -0.03 -11.51 -18.44
C ILE A 214 1.09 -11.26 -17.44
N ALA A 215 1.91 -12.28 -17.20
CA ALA A 215 3.18 -12.13 -16.48
C ALA A 215 4.35 -12.54 -17.38
N ILE A 216 5.32 -11.65 -17.55
CA ILE A 216 6.50 -11.86 -18.39
C ILE A 216 7.73 -11.88 -17.50
N LEU A 217 8.44 -13.02 -17.50
CA LEU A 217 9.68 -13.21 -16.77
C LEU A 217 10.86 -12.98 -17.69
N TYR A 218 11.84 -12.22 -17.21
CA TYR A 218 13.09 -11.95 -17.91
C TYR A 218 14.27 -12.44 -17.06
N GLY A 219 15.20 -13.19 -17.66
CA GLY A 219 16.41 -13.63 -16.98
C GLY A 219 17.45 -14.16 -17.94
N LYS A 220 18.65 -14.50 -17.42
CA LYS A 220 19.73 -15.10 -18.22
C LYS A 220 20.31 -16.37 -17.58
N PRO A 221 19.59 -17.51 -17.58
CA PRO A 221 18.24 -17.70 -18.09
C PRO A 221 17.18 -17.53 -17.00
N ALA A 222 15.96 -17.16 -17.38
CA ALA A 222 14.79 -17.48 -16.59
C ALA A 222 14.56 -19.01 -16.63
N VAL A 223 14.14 -19.58 -15.50
CA VAL A 223 13.98 -21.02 -15.35
C VAL A 223 12.59 -21.31 -14.81
N SER A 224 11.88 -22.25 -15.43
CA SER A 224 10.59 -22.74 -14.95
C SER A 224 10.60 -24.25 -14.79
N LYS A 225 10.03 -24.77 -13.70
CA LYS A 225 10.05 -26.18 -13.35
C LYS A 225 8.70 -26.67 -12.85
N LYS A 226 8.24 -27.82 -13.36
CA LYS A 226 7.12 -28.59 -12.81
C LYS A 226 7.46 -30.08 -12.91
N ASP A 227 7.52 -30.77 -11.77
CA ASP A 227 7.95 -32.16 -11.68
C ASP A 227 9.32 -32.40 -12.35
N SER A 228 9.36 -33.17 -13.43
CA SER A 228 10.57 -33.44 -14.23
C SER A 228 10.75 -32.51 -15.44
N ASP A 229 9.76 -31.66 -15.73
CA ASP A 229 9.80 -30.71 -16.83
C ASP A 229 10.53 -29.43 -16.42
N ILE A 230 11.52 -29.03 -17.20
CA ILE A 230 12.36 -27.85 -16.98
C ILE A 230 12.44 -27.04 -18.28
N LEU A 231 11.88 -25.84 -18.24
CA LEU A 231 12.02 -24.83 -19.29
C LEU A 231 13.11 -23.82 -18.89
N LYS A 232 14.00 -23.49 -19.83
CA LYS A 232 14.98 -22.42 -19.70
C LYS A 232 14.89 -21.52 -20.92
N SER A 233 14.72 -20.23 -20.69
CA SER A 233 14.61 -19.22 -21.75
C SER A 233 15.04 -17.87 -21.19
N ASP A 234 15.43 -16.94 -22.05
CA ASP A 234 15.67 -15.57 -21.61
C ASP A 234 14.37 -14.85 -21.27
N VAL A 235 13.26 -15.28 -21.90
CA VAL A 235 11.91 -14.76 -21.68
C VAL A 235 10.93 -15.92 -21.51
N ILE A 236 10.09 -15.87 -20.47
CA ILE A 236 8.99 -16.83 -20.24
C ILE A 236 7.70 -16.02 -20.03
N ILE A 237 6.64 -16.36 -20.76
CA ILE A 237 5.34 -15.67 -20.69
C ILE A 237 4.31 -16.59 -20.06
N TYR A 238 3.53 -16.06 -19.11
CA TYR A 238 2.37 -16.69 -18.49
C TYR A 238 1.11 -15.95 -18.89
N TYR A 239 0.13 -16.69 -19.40
CA TYR A 239 -1.25 -16.26 -19.56
C TYR A 239 -2.03 -16.78 -18.35
N LEU A 240 -2.63 -15.87 -17.58
CA LEU A 240 -3.20 -16.19 -16.28
C LEU A 240 -4.73 -16.26 -16.31
N ASP A 241 -5.36 -16.10 -17.48
CA ASP A 241 -6.78 -16.33 -17.77
C ASP A 241 -6.98 -16.85 -19.19
#